data_AF-M5UGE5-F1
#
_entry.id   AF-M5UGE5-F1
#
_cell.length_a   1.000
_cell.length_b   1.000
_cell.length_c   1.000
_cell.angle_alpha   90.00
_cell.angle_beta   90.00
_cell.angle_gamma   90.00
#
_symmetry.space_group_name_H-M   'P 1'
#
loop_
_entity.id
_entity.type
_entity.pdbx_description
1 polymer ?
#
loop_
_entity_poly.entity_id
_entity_poly.type
_entity_poly.pdbx_seq_one_letter_code
_entity_poly.pdbx_strand_id
1 'polypeptide(L)'
;MNEVGEQRWWTKILSDAYSVDPLDFWERTKLLCGIEAACDVEHITREQADYARKIFLSRAGDNEPLDEDPATEEYHHRIWQTMLIDAKHVDKDDPWERTKIFVGMTPFSTFGIISQEQFVYIRTLLFGEAFGESDD
;
A
#
# COMPACT_ATOMS: atom_id res chain seq x y z
N MET A 1 5.59 -18.70 17.31
CA MET A 1 4.85 -18.24 16.11
C MET A 1 3.39 -18.08 16.51
N ASN A 2 2.83 -16.90 16.24
CA ASN A 2 1.57 -16.46 16.83
C ASN A 2 0.46 -16.74 15.80
N GLU A 3 -0.04 -17.99 15.77
CA GLU A 3 -1.00 -18.48 14.76
C GLU A 3 -2.24 -17.57 14.61
N VAL A 4 -2.61 -16.85 15.69
CA VAL A 4 -3.72 -15.89 15.70
C VAL A 4 -3.41 -14.63 14.88
N GLY A 5 -2.16 -14.18 14.85
CA GLY A 5 -1.71 -13.03 14.05
C GLY A 5 -1.67 -13.36 12.56
N GLU A 6 -1.13 -14.54 12.22
CA GLU A 6 -1.03 -15.04 10.84
C GLU A 6 -2.42 -15.23 10.21
N GLN A 7 -3.39 -15.79 10.94
CA GLN A 7 -4.77 -15.94 10.43
C GLN A 7 -5.47 -14.60 10.18
N ARG A 8 -5.21 -13.57 11.01
CA ARG A 8 -5.83 -12.25 10.88
C ARG A 8 -5.32 -11.51 9.63
N TRP A 9 -4.02 -11.56 9.37
CA TRP A 9 -3.43 -10.95 8.18
C TRP A 9 -3.83 -11.68 6.91
N TRP A 10 -3.74 -13.01 6.92
CA TRP A 10 -4.12 -13.81 5.76
C TRP A 10 -5.56 -13.54 5.30
N THR A 11 -6.51 -13.49 6.25
CA THR A 11 -7.92 -13.22 5.94
C THR A 11 -8.11 -11.83 5.31
N LYS A 12 -7.43 -10.80 5.82
CA LYS A 12 -7.49 -9.43 5.26
C LYS A 12 -6.87 -9.36 3.88
N ILE A 13 -5.69 -9.92 3.70
CA ILE A 13 -4.98 -9.95 2.41
C ILE A 13 -5.84 -10.63 1.34
N LEU A 14 -6.44 -11.77 1.69
CA LEU A 14 -7.30 -12.50 0.75
C LEU A 14 -8.57 -11.71 0.43
N SER A 15 -9.20 -11.09 1.43
CA SER A 15 -10.34 -10.21 1.23
C SER A 15 -10.02 -9.09 0.24
N ASP A 16 -8.88 -8.41 0.42
CA ASP A 16 -8.46 -7.33 -0.47
C ASP A 16 -8.14 -7.81 -1.87
N ALA A 17 -7.49 -8.97 -2.01
CA ALA A 17 -7.24 -9.58 -3.31
C ALA A 17 -8.53 -9.83 -4.11
N TYR A 18 -9.67 -10.02 -3.44
CA TYR A 18 -10.99 -10.15 -4.07
C TYR A 18 -11.75 -8.83 -4.27
N SER A 19 -11.50 -7.81 -3.47
CA SER A 19 -12.32 -6.60 -3.44
C SER A 19 -11.67 -5.37 -4.08
N VAL A 20 -10.35 -5.21 -3.93
CA VAL A 20 -9.61 -4.05 -4.45
C VAL A 20 -9.69 -4.03 -5.97
N ASP A 21 -9.88 -2.87 -6.58
CA ASP A 21 -9.92 -2.73 -8.03
C ASP A 21 -8.51 -2.90 -8.62
N PRO A 22 -8.25 -3.91 -9.47
CA PRO A 22 -6.94 -4.11 -10.08
C PRO A 22 -6.58 -3.09 -11.16
N LEU A 23 -7.54 -2.30 -11.65
CA LEU A 23 -7.32 -1.28 -12.69
C LEU A 23 -6.91 0.08 -12.10
N ASP A 24 -7.24 0.33 -10.83
CA ASP A 24 -6.73 1.51 -10.13
C ASP A 24 -5.24 1.31 -9.81
N PHE A 25 -4.41 2.17 -10.39
CA PHE A 25 -2.96 2.07 -10.28
C PHE A 25 -2.46 2.18 -8.83
N TRP A 26 -3.05 3.08 -8.04
CA TRP A 26 -2.66 3.31 -6.66
C TRP A 26 -3.03 2.11 -5.79
N GLU A 27 -4.28 1.67 -5.89
CA GLU A 27 -4.80 0.51 -5.16
C GLU A 27 -4.04 -0.78 -5.49
N ARG A 28 -3.76 -0.99 -6.78
CA ARG A 28 -2.91 -2.09 -7.25
C ARG A 28 -1.52 -2.03 -6.64
N THR A 29 -0.88 -0.87 -6.65
CA THR A 29 0.48 -0.71 -6.13
C THR A 29 0.50 -0.95 -4.62
N LYS A 30 -0.43 -0.36 -3.86
CA LYS A 30 -0.61 -0.60 -2.42
C LYS A 30 -0.71 -2.08 -2.10
N LEU A 31 -1.61 -2.80 -2.77
CA LEU A 31 -1.88 -4.19 -2.45
C LEU A 31 -0.71 -5.10 -2.79
N LEU A 32 -0.12 -4.96 -3.98
CA LEU A 32 1.01 -5.80 -4.40
C LEU A 32 2.25 -5.58 -3.52
N CYS A 33 2.58 -4.33 -3.22
CA CYS A 33 3.68 -4.00 -2.32
C CYS A 33 3.38 -4.47 -0.88
N GLY A 34 2.15 -4.31 -0.40
CA GLY A 34 1.73 -4.79 0.91
C GLY A 34 1.82 -6.30 1.07
N ILE A 35 1.42 -7.07 0.06
CA ILE A 35 1.53 -8.54 0.06
C ILE A 35 3.00 -8.97 0.16
N GLU A 36 3.89 -8.34 -0.60
CA GLU A 36 5.33 -8.64 -0.54
C GLU A 36 5.91 -8.32 0.84
N ALA A 37 5.61 -7.14 1.38
CA ALA A 37 6.06 -6.75 2.71
C ALA A 37 5.55 -7.69 3.81
N ALA A 38 4.28 -8.12 3.75
CA ALA A 38 3.71 -9.08 4.69
C ALA A 38 4.39 -10.46 4.59
N CYS A 39 4.81 -10.87 3.40
CA CYS A 39 5.58 -12.09 3.21
C CYS A 39 6.99 -11.97 3.79
N ASP A 40 7.66 -10.84 3.58
CA ASP A 40 9.06 -10.64 3.98
C ASP A 40 9.23 -10.56 5.51
N VAL A 41 8.20 -10.09 6.24
CA VAL A 41 8.18 -10.10 7.71
C VAL A 41 7.48 -11.32 8.30
N GLU A 42 7.26 -12.36 7.49
CA GLU A 42 6.71 -13.66 7.89
C GLU A 42 5.29 -13.60 8.50
N HIS A 43 4.48 -12.59 8.13
CA HIS A 43 3.04 -12.59 8.48
C HIS A 43 2.23 -13.57 7.62
N ILE A 44 2.73 -13.86 6.43
CA ILE A 44 2.23 -14.90 5.52
C ILE A 44 3.41 -15.66 4.91
N THR A 45 3.13 -16.87 4.43
CA THR A 45 4.10 -17.64 3.65
C THR A 45 4.21 -17.13 2.21
N ARG A 46 5.29 -17.50 1.52
CA ARG A 46 5.48 -17.20 0.09
C ARG A 46 4.37 -17.81 -0.78
N GLU A 47 3.91 -19.02 -0.45
CA GLU A 47 2.80 -19.66 -1.17
C GLU A 47 1.48 -18.89 -1.02
N GLN A 48 1.19 -18.37 0.18
CA GLN A 48 0.03 -17.50 0.42
C GLN A 48 0.14 -16.18 -0.35
N ALA A 49 1.34 -15.58 -0.37
CA ALA A 49 1.60 -14.35 -1.13
C ALA A 49 1.36 -14.58 -2.63
N ASP A 50 1.91 -15.66 -3.19
CA ASP A 50 1.72 -16.04 -4.60
C ASP A 50 0.25 -16.30 -4.93
N TYR A 51 -0.47 -16.97 -4.05
CA TYR A 51 -1.89 -17.24 -4.22
C TYR A 51 -2.73 -15.95 -4.22
N ALA A 52 -2.50 -15.04 -3.28
CA ALA A 52 -3.20 -13.74 -3.23
C ALA A 52 -2.89 -12.88 -4.47
N ARG A 53 -1.62 -12.81 -4.88
CA ARG A 53 -1.21 -12.12 -6.11
C ARG A 53 -1.91 -12.69 -7.34
N LYS A 54 -1.99 -14.02 -7.45
CA LYS A 54 -2.67 -14.70 -8.57
C LYS A 54 -4.15 -14.35 -8.62
N ILE A 55 -4.85 -14.35 -7.48
CA ILE A 55 -6.27 -13.95 -7.42
C ILE A 55 -6.41 -12.52 -7.93
N PHE A 56 -5.66 -11.60 -7.35
CA PHE A 56 -5.77 -10.19 -7.66
C PHE A 56 -5.44 -9.88 -9.13
N LEU A 57 -4.31 -10.39 -9.64
CA LEU A 57 -3.89 -10.16 -11.03
C LEU A 57 -4.81 -10.84 -12.05
N SER A 58 -5.44 -11.98 -11.71
CA SER A 58 -6.39 -12.63 -12.61
C SER A 58 -7.65 -11.79 -12.90
N ARG A 59 -7.97 -10.83 -12.02
CA ARG A 59 -9.11 -9.92 -12.16
C ARG A 59 -8.82 -8.73 -13.07
N ALA A 60 -7.56 -8.42 -13.34
CA ALA A 60 -7.18 -7.31 -14.24
C ALA A 60 -7.52 -7.60 -15.72
N GLY A 61 -7.58 -8.89 -16.10
CA GLY A 61 -7.69 -9.30 -17.49
C GLY A 61 -6.47 -8.88 -18.33
N ASP A 62 -6.65 -8.79 -19.65
CA ASP A 62 -5.63 -8.30 -20.59
C ASP A 62 -5.61 -6.76 -20.70
N ASN A 63 -6.23 -6.03 -19.77
CA ASN A 63 -6.32 -4.58 -19.84
C ASN A 63 -4.97 -3.93 -19.50
N GLU A 64 -4.45 -3.13 -20.42
CA GLU A 64 -3.29 -2.26 -20.16
C GLU A 64 -3.65 -1.15 -19.15
N PRO A 65 -2.71 -0.74 -18.28
CA PRO A 65 -2.94 0.35 -17.37
C PRO A 65 -3.20 1.67 -18.12
N LEU A 66 -4.11 2.47 -17.52
CA LEU A 66 -4.54 3.81 -17.91
C LEU A 66 -3.48 4.66 -18.65
N ASP A 67 -3.92 5.29 -19.76
CA ASP A 67 -3.23 6.22 -20.67
C ASP A 67 -2.61 7.49 -20.02
N GLU A 68 -2.50 7.56 -18.69
CA GLU A 68 -1.96 8.75 -18.02
C GLU A 68 -0.43 8.72 -18.00
N ASP A 69 0.19 9.72 -18.64
CA ASP A 69 1.64 9.90 -18.63
C ASP A 69 2.10 10.25 -17.20
N PRO A 70 2.89 9.38 -16.55
CA PRO A 70 3.35 9.59 -15.19
C PRO A 70 4.28 10.79 -15.04
N ALA A 71 4.76 11.41 -16.13
CA ALA A 71 5.59 12.61 -16.10
C ALA A 71 4.79 13.92 -15.95
N THR A 72 3.46 13.87 -15.95
CA THR A 72 2.60 15.08 -15.91
C THR A 72 2.37 15.58 -14.49
N GLU A 73 2.31 16.90 -14.31
CA GLU A 73 1.98 17.52 -13.02
C GLU A 73 0.57 17.13 -12.55
N GLU A 74 -0.40 16.97 -13.47
CA GLU A 74 -1.75 16.51 -13.12
C GLU A 74 -1.74 15.11 -12.51
N TYR A 75 -0.96 14.18 -13.07
CA TYR A 75 -0.82 12.83 -12.52
C TYR A 75 -0.18 12.85 -11.13
N HIS A 76 0.92 13.59 -10.97
CA HIS A 76 1.60 13.75 -9.68
C HIS A 76 0.65 14.31 -8.62
N HIS A 77 -0.12 15.35 -8.97
CA HIS A 77 -1.09 15.96 -8.08
C HIS A 77 -2.21 14.99 -7.70
N ARG A 78 -2.77 14.24 -8.66
CA ARG A 78 -3.83 13.24 -8.42
C ARG A 78 -3.36 12.16 -7.46
N ILE A 79 -2.21 11.55 -7.74
CA ILE A 79 -1.63 10.50 -6.89
C ILE A 79 -1.39 11.03 -5.46
N TRP A 80 -0.83 12.23 -5.34
CA TRP A 80 -0.63 12.86 -4.04
C TRP A 80 -1.93 13.05 -3.26
N GLN A 81 -2.99 13.57 -3.89
CA GLN A 81 -4.28 13.76 -3.24
C GLN A 81 -4.90 12.43 -2.79
N THR A 82 -4.82 11.39 -3.61
CA THR A 82 -5.33 10.06 -3.25
C THR A 82 -4.58 9.49 -2.03
N MET A 83 -3.24 9.52 -2.04
CA MET A 83 -2.43 9.08 -0.90
C MET A 83 -2.77 9.85 0.39
N LEU A 84 -2.94 11.16 0.27
CA LEU A 84 -3.27 12.05 1.39
C LEU A 84 -4.65 11.74 1.98
N ILE A 85 -5.64 11.46 1.13
CA ILE A 85 -6.98 11.07 1.57
C ILE A 85 -6.91 9.73 2.31
N ASP A 86 -6.27 8.72 1.73
CA ASP A 86 -6.13 7.40 2.37
C ASP A 86 -5.45 7.49 3.74
N ALA A 87 -4.32 8.19 3.81
CA ALA A 87 -3.56 8.33 5.05
C ALA A 87 -4.31 9.10 6.15
N LYS A 88 -5.22 10.01 5.79
CA LYS A 88 -6.03 10.76 6.77
C LYS A 88 -7.23 9.97 7.30
N HIS A 89 -7.73 9.02 6.52
CA HIS A 89 -8.98 8.30 6.83
C HIS A 89 -8.75 6.85 7.26
N VAL A 90 -7.52 6.33 7.13
CA VAL A 90 -7.19 4.99 7.61
C VAL A 90 -7.37 4.87 9.12
N ASP A 91 -7.96 3.76 9.55
CA ASP A 91 -8.10 3.44 10.97
C ASP A 91 -6.72 3.23 11.59
N LYS A 92 -6.47 3.89 12.72
CA LYS A 92 -5.22 3.77 13.49
C LYS A 92 -5.00 2.35 14.00
N ASP A 93 -6.07 1.60 14.24
CA ASP A 93 -6.03 0.22 14.73
C ASP A 93 -5.98 -0.82 13.60
N ASP A 94 -5.88 -0.37 12.33
CA ASP A 94 -5.66 -1.24 11.18
C ASP A 94 -4.18 -1.22 10.71
N PRO A 95 -3.30 -2.06 11.28
CA PRO A 95 -1.90 -2.09 10.89
C PRO A 95 -1.72 -2.57 9.43
N TRP A 96 -2.64 -3.36 8.90
CA TRP A 96 -2.54 -3.85 7.52
C TRP A 96 -2.74 -2.72 6.51
N GLU A 97 -3.81 -1.93 6.67
CA GLU A 97 -4.10 -0.81 5.77
C GLU A 97 -3.01 0.27 5.87
N ARG A 98 -2.56 0.59 7.09
CA ARG A 98 -1.46 1.55 7.31
C ARG A 98 -0.17 1.11 6.64
N THR A 99 0.20 -0.18 6.76
CA THR A 99 1.39 -0.73 6.08
C THR A 99 1.23 -0.73 4.57
N LYS A 100 0.07 -1.11 4.02
CA LYS A 100 -0.19 -1.06 2.57
C LYS A 100 0.00 0.34 2.01
N ILE A 101 -0.57 1.36 2.65
CA ILE A 101 -0.41 2.76 2.23
C ILE A 101 1.08 3.12 2.25
N PHE A 102 1.76 2.90 3.37
CA PHE A 102 3.16 3.29 3.53
C PHE A 102 4.10 2.62 2.51
N VAL A 103 4.04 1.29 2.39
CA VAL A 103 4.91 0.55 1.47
C VAL A 103 4.50 0.83 0.02
N GLY A 104 3.20 0.99 -0.25
CA GLY A 104 2.68 1.34 -1.57
C GLY A 104 3.20 2.67 -2.11
N MET A 105 3.61 3.61 -1.26
CA MET A 105 4.22 4.87 -1.68
C MET A 105 5.66 4.73 -2.20
N THR A 106 6.35 3.65 -1.88
CA THR A 106 7.79 3.50 -2.16
C THR A 106 8.14 3.59 -3.65
N PRO A 107 7.36 3.02 -4.60
CA PRO A 107 7.66 3.17 -6.03
C PRO A 107 7.48 4.61 -6.48
N PHE A 108 6.47 5.33 -5.99
CA PHE A 108 6.20 6.72 -6.37
C PHE A 108 7.28 7.69 -5.89
N SER A 109 7.84 7.46 -4.70
CA SER A 109 9.00 8.21 -4.24
C SER A 109 10.24 7.90 -5.08
N THR A 110 10.46 6.63 -5.41
CA THR A 110 11.60 6.18 -6.23
C THR A 110 11.58 6.76 -7.63
N PHE A 111 10.40 6.87 -8.25
CA PHE A 111 10.22 7.46 -9.58
C PHE A 111 10.09 8.99 -9.57
N GLY A 112 10.19 9.64 -8.40
CA GLY A 112 10.06 11.10 -8.30
C GLY A 112 8.65 11.64 -8.52
N ILE A 113 7.62 10.79 -8.44
CA ILE A 113 6.21 11.19 -8.54
C ILE A 113 5.78 11.96 -7.28
N ILE A 114 6.31 11.57 -6.12
CA ILE A 114 6.17 12.31 -4.86
C ILE A 114 7.55 12.71 -4.32
N SER A 115 7.61 13.86 -3.66
CA SER A 115 8.82 14.35 -3.01
C SER A 115 9.12 13.62 -1.70
N GLN A 116 10.35 13.75 -1.21
CA GLN A 116 10.74 13.23 0.09
C GLN A 116 9.91 13.84 1.23
N GLU A 117 9.56 15.13 1.14
CA GLU A 117 8.73 15.82 2.13
C GLU A 117 7.31 15.25 2.16
N GLN A 118 6.73 14.97 0.99
CA GLN A 118 5.43 14.31 0.87
C GLN A 118 5.46 12.89 1.46
N PHE A 119 6.52 12.14 1.20
CA PHE A 119 6.72 10.81 1.78
C PHE A 119 6.77 10.86 3.32
N VAL A 120 7.58 11.74 3.87
CA VAL A 120 7.71 11.94 5.33
C VAL A 120 6.37 12.35 5.93
N TYR A 121 5.66 13.27 5.29
CA TYR A 121 4.37 13.74 5.78
C TYR A 121 3.33 12.62 5.90
N ILE A 122 3.18 11.76 4.89
CA ILE A 122 2.26 10.62 4.97
C ILE A 122 2.71 9.64 6.05
N ARG A 123 4.02 9.35 6.14
CA ARG A 123 4.55 8.52 7.24
C ARG A 123 4.16 9.07 8.61
N THR A 124 4.25 10.39 8.82
CA THR A 124 3.83 11.02 10.07
C THR A 124 2.33 10.88 10.30
N LEU A 125 1.48 11.07 9.29
CA LEU A 125 0.04 10.85 9.41
C LEU A 125 -0.28 9.40 9.80
N LEU A 126 0.41 8.45 9.17
CA LEU A 126 0.17 7.04 9.39
C LEU A 126 0.67 6.59 10.76
N PHE A 127 1.86 6.99 11.20
CA PHE A 127 2.53 6.41 12.38
C PHE A 127 2.68 7.34 13.57
N GLY A 128 2.35 8.62 13.44
CA GLY A 128 2.42 9.59 14.54
C GLY A 128 3.84 9.97 14.97
N GLU A 129 4.88 9.41 14.36
CA GLU A 129 6.27 9.79 14.61
C GLU A 129 6.56 11.11 13.88
N ALA A 130 6.45 12.23 14.60
CA ALA A 130 7.33 13.35 14.35
C ALA A 130 8.73 12.96 14.86
N PHE A 131 9.76 13.04 14.02
CA PHE A 131 11.13 12.91 14.49
C PHE A 131 11.39 13.96 15.58
N GLY A 132 11.64 13.51 16.81
CA GLY A 132 12.22 14.32 17.88
C GLY A 132 11.25 15.14 18.73
N GLU A 133 10.35 14.47 19.44
CA GLU A 133 10.19 14.83 20.85
C GLU A 133 11.08 13.86 21.63
N SER A 134 12.30 14.32 21.92
CA SER A 134 13.08 13.74 23.02
C SER A 134 12.31 14.06 24.29
N ASP A 135 11.56 13.09 24.81
CA ASP A 135 11.08 13.10 26.18
C ASP A 135 12.31 12.99 27.11
N ASP A 136 12.62 14.12 27.75
CA ASP A 136 13.54 14.37 28.87
C ASP A 136 15.07 14.12 28.71
#